data_AF-A0A1G9GA57-F1
#
_entry.id   AF-A0A1G9GA57-F1
#
_cell.length_a   1.000
_cell.length_b   1.000
_cell.length_c   1.000
_cell.angle_alpha   90.00
_cell.angle_beta   90.00
_cell.angle_gamma   90.00
#
_symmetry.space_group_name_H-M   'P 1'
#
loop_
_entity.id
_entity.type
_entity.pdbx_description
1 polymer ?
#
loop_
_entity_poly.entity_id
_entity_poly.type
_entity_poly.pdbx_seq_one_letter_code
_entity_poly.pdbx_strand_id
1 'polypeptide(L)'
;MILGSLSEIGFMNLKRYPFQAKNDFREYYFNSNGPKGKIRKSVVYSVLQEDPLVYNLAFGDEDANTGKIIDNVISNNDDRDFVLATVASTIHSFCDRYGNQLVYVTGSSASRTRLYQINIARLYDEISADFDIYGDTGTEIVSFERNVNYQGFLVRRK
;
A
#
# COMPACT_ATOMS: atom_id res chain seq x y z
N MET A 1 -25.44 17.86 13.62
CA MET A 1 -24.25 18.58 14.12
C MET A 1 -23.62 17.76 15.24
N ILE A 2 -22.64 16.93 14.88
CA ILE A 2 -21.53 16.41 15.72
C ILE A 2 -20.43 16.17 14.66
N LEU A 3 -19.62 17.17 14.33
CA LEU A 3 -18.30 17.42 14.92
C LEU A 3 -17.55 16.14 15.27
N GLY A 4 -16.83 15.62 14.28
CA GLY A 4 -15.61 14.88 14.49
C GLY A 4 -14.54 15.49 13.60
N SER A 5 -13.97 16.63 14.01
CA SER A 5 -12.66 17.02 13.49
C SER A 5 -11.69 15.97 14.01
N LEU A 6 -11.40 14.97 13.19
CA LEU A 6 -10.28 14.08 13.44
C LEU A 6 -9.04 14.96 13.42
N SER A 7 -8.50 15.16 14.61
CA SER A 7 -7.19 15.73 14.87
C SER A 7 -6.19 15.25 13.83
N GLU A 8 -5.50 16.20 13.20
CA GLU A 8 -4.32 15.99 12.39
C GLU A 8 -3.20 15.36 13.23
N ILE A 9 -3.30 14.06 13.48
CA ILE A 9 -2.12 13.23 13.76
C ILE A 9 -1.76 12.64 12.39
N GLY A 10 -1.07 13.44 11.59
CA GLY A 10 -0.66 13.06 10.24
C GLY A 10 0.47 12.04 10.30
N PHE A 11 0.16 10.75 10.20
CA PHE A 11 1.15 9.71 9.87
C PHE A 11 1.67 9.94 8.45
N MET A 12 3.01 9.91 8.30
CA MET A 12 3.78 10.51 7.20
C MET A 12 3.40 11.98 6.95
N ASN A 13 4.39 12.88 6.85
CA ASN A 13 4.16 14.29 6.45
C ASN A 13 3.75 14.45 4.97
N LEU A 14 3.21 13.40 4.37
CA LEU A 14 2.78 13.31 2.98
C LEU A 14 1.28 13.49 2.87
N LYS A 15 0.86 14.28 1.88
CA LYS A 15 -0.55 14.39 1.52
C LYS A 15 -1.04 13.05 0.96
N ARG A 16 -2.31 12.72 1.25
CA ARG A 16 -2.97 11.48 0.84
C ARG A 16 -4.37 11.75 0.32
N TYR A 17 -4.92 10.82 -0.45
CA TYR A 17 -6.32 10.87 -0.87
C TYR A 17 -7.25 10.36 0.24
N PRO A 18 -8.47 10.91 0.35
CA PRO A 18 -9.52 10.25 1.11
C PRO A 18 -9.86 8.90 0.45
N PHE A 19 -10.07 7.88 1.26
CA PHE A 19 -10.42 6.53 0.82
C PHE A 19 -11.67 6.02 1.54
N GLN A 20 -12.30 5.01 0.96
CA GLN A 20 -13.44 4.31 1.55
C GLN A 20 -13.07 2.86 1.78
N ALA A 21 -13.42 2.32 2.95
CA ALA A 21 -13.26 0.90 3.27
C ALA A 21 -14.57 0.13 2.98
N LYS A 22 -14.44 -1.14 2.56
CA LYS A 22 -15.52 -2.12 2.43
C LYS A 22 -15.01 -3.51 2.81
N ASN A 23 -15.92 -4.48 2.78
CA ASN A 23 -15.64 -5.89 3.07
C ASN A 23 -14.87 -6.05 4.40
N ASP A 24 -15.44 -5.47 5.46
CA ASP A 24 -14.84 -5.45 6.81
C ASP A 24 -13.39 -4.95 6.82
N PHE A 25 -13.09 -3.84 6.13
CA PHE A 25 -11.74 -3.26 6.05
C PHE A 25 -10.71 -4.10 5.28
N ARG A 26 -11.15 -5.08 4.48
CA ARG A 26 -10.27 -5.83 3.57
C ARG A 26 -10.18 -5.23 2.17
N GLU A 27 -11.06 -4.30 1.83
CA GLU A 27 -11.05 -3.61 0.55
C GLU A 27 -11.11 -2.10 0.73
N TYR A 28 -10.33 -1.37 -0.05
CA TYR A 28 -10.30 0.08 -0.04
C TYR A 28 -10.33 0.62 -1.45
N TYR A 29 -10.95 1.78 -1.61
CA TYR A 29 -10.99 2.50 -2.89
C TYR A 29 -10.72 3.98 -2.68
N PHE A 30 -9.98 4.58 -3.61
CA PHE A 30 -9.75 6.02 -3.65
C PHE A 30 -9.59 6.49 -5.09
N ASN A 31 -9.64 7.81 -5.27
CA ASN A 31 -9.50 8.42 -6.58
C ASN A 31 -8.17 9.15 -6.66
N SER A 32 -7.27 8.64 -7.51
CA SER A 32 -6.07 9.34 -7.95
C SER A 32 -6.47 10.47 -8.91
N ASN A 33 -5.98 11.69 -8.67
CA ASN A 33 -6.28 12.86 -9.49
C ASN A 33 -4.96 13.48 -9.98
N GLY A 34 -4.83 13.60 -11.29
CA GLY A 34 -3.62 14.12 -11.92
C GLY A 34 -3.83 14.44 -13.38
N PRO A 35 -2.76 14.67 -14.16
CA PRO A 35 -2.86 15.12 -15.55
C PRO A 35 -3.62 14.18 -16.49
N LYS A 36 -3.71 12.89 -16.15
CA LYS A 36 -4.48 11.89 -16.92
C LYS A 36 -5.93 11.75 -16.45
N GLY A 37 -6.38 12.69 -15.63
CA GLY A 37 -7.72 12.72 -15.07
C GLY A 37 -7.84 11.90 -13.78
N LYS A 38 -9.09 11.55 -13.48
CA LYS A 38 -9.47 10.82 -12.27
C LYS A 38 -9.40 9.32 -12.52
N ILE A 39 -8.57 8.61 -11.76
CA ILE A 39 -8.38 7.17 -11.88
C ILE A 39 -8.78 6.53 -10.55
N ARG A 40 -9.78 5.65 -10.57
CA ARG A 40 -10.17 4.89 -9.39
C ARG A 40 -9.13 3.80 -9.14
N LYS A 41 -8.66 3.72 -7.90
CA LYS A 41 -7.65 2.75 -7.46
C LYS A 41 -8.21 1.93 -6.31
N SER A 42 -7.79 0.68 -6.23
CA SER A 42 -8.26 -0.27 -5.22
C SER A 42 -7.10 -0.97 -4.52
N VAL A 43 -7.27 -1.21 -3.22
CA VAL A 43 -6.36 -1.98 -2.37
C VAL A 43 -7.16 -3.12 -1.75
N VAL A 44 -6.67 -4.34 -1.88
CA VAL A 44 -7.34 -5.55 -1.36
C VAL A 44 -6.37 -6.35 -0.50
N TYR A 45 -6.82 -6.74 0.68
CA TYR A 45 -6.11 -7.59 1.63
C TYR A 45 -6.70 -9.00 1.59
N SER A 46 -5.87 -9.99 1.30
CA SER A 46 -6.24 -11.40 1.29
C SER A 46 -5.23 -12.21 2.08
N VAL A 47 -5.69 -13.26 2.79
CA VAL A 47 -4.74 -14.14 3.49
C VAL A 47 -3.82 -14.79 2.47
N LEU A 48 -2.51 -14.66 2.69
CA LEU A 48 -1.45 -15.28 1.90
C LEU A 48 -0.95 -16.56 2.60
N GLN A 49 -0.86 -16.51 3.92
CA GLN A 49 -0.38 -17.60 4.78
C GLN A 49 -1.09 -17.50 6.13
N GLU A 50 -1.44 -18.63 6.75
CA GLU A 50 -2.20 -18.66 8.02
C GLU A 50 -1.29 -18.74 9.27
N ASP A 51 -0.10 -19.34 9.16
CA ASP A 51 0.82 -19.50 10.30
C ASP A 51 2.31 -19.38 9.88
N PRO A 52 3.01 -18.28 10.25
CA PRO A 52 2.42 -17.06 10.82
C PRO A 52 1.42 -16.42 9.84
N LEU A 53 0.43 -15.71 10.38
CA LEU A 53 -0.59 -15.03 9.58
C LEU A 53 0.03 -13.88 8.79
N VAL A 54 -0.04 -13.97 7.46
CA VAL A 54 0.44 -12.97 6.51
C VAL A 54 -0.68 -12.65 5.52
N TYR A 55 -0.92 -11.36 5.30
CA TYR A 55 -1.85 -10.88 4.28
C TYR A 55 -1.09 -10.41 3.06
N ASN A 56 -1.52 -10.81 1.87
CA ASN A 56 -1.13 -10.15 0.63
C ASN A 56 -1.92 -8.85 0.46
N LEU A 57 -1.23 -7.77 0.08
CA LEU A 57 -1.83 -6.51 -0.36
C LEU A 57 -1.74 -6.43 -1.89
N ALA A 58 -2.89 -6.56 -2.55
CA ALA A 58 -3.05 -6.31 -3.98
C ALA A 58 -3.42 -4.84 -4.20
N PHE A 59 -2.73 -4.19 -5.14
CA PHE A 59 -2.96 -2.79 -5.49
C PHE A 59 -2.92 -2.56 -7.01
N GLY A 60 -3.92 -1.84 -7.51
CA GLY A 60 -4.01 -1.48 -8.92
C GLY A 60 -5.13 -0.48 -9.21
N ASP A 61 -5.34 -0.22 -10.50
CA ASP A 61 -6.47 0.57 -10.98
C ASP A 61 -7.74 -0.31 -10.89
N GLU A 62 -8.90 0.30 -10.70
CA GLU A 62 -10.18 -0.43 -10.70
C GLU A 62 -10.80 -0.38 -12.09
N ASP A 63 -11.15 -1.54 -12.64
CA ASP A 63 -11.93 -1.62 -13.87
C ASP A 63 -13.34 -1.04 -13.63
N ALA A 64 -13.69 -0.01 -14.40
CA ALA A 64 -14.95 0.72 -14.18
C ALA A 64 -16.21 -0.14 -14.43
N ASN A 65 -16.10 -1.21 -15.21
CA ASN A 65 -17.24 -2.04 -15.60
C ASN A 65 -17.43 -3.23 -14.64
N THR A 66 -16.34 -3.81 -14.16
CA THR A 66 -16.34 -5.05 -13.37
C THR A 66 -16.00 -4.82 -11.90
N GLY A 67 -15.46 -3.66 -11.54
CA GLY A 67 -14.99 -3.34 -10.19
C GLY A 67 -13.74 -4.13 -9.76
N LYS A 68 -13.12 -4.89 -10.69
CA LYS A 68 -11.95 -5.72 -10.41
C LYS A 68 -10.67 -4.91 -10.46
N ILE A 69 -9.68 -5.32 -9.69
CA ILE A 69 -8.33 -4.76 -9.77
C ILE A 69 -7.69 -5.13 -11.11
N ILE A 70 -7.17 -4.11 -11.78
CA ILE A 70 -6.25 -4.19 -12.90
C ILE A 70 -4.87 -3.78 -12.37
N ASP A 71 -4.03 -4.77 -12.10
CA ASP A 71 -2.70 -4.56 -11.53
C ASP A 71 -1.58 -4.65 -12.58
N ASN A 72 -1.90 -4.84 -13.85
CA ASN A 72 -0.92 -4.89 -14.94
C ASN A 72 -0.76 -3.55 -15.68
N VAL A 73 -1.51 -2.51 -15.31
CA VAL A 73 -1.47 -1.18 -15.93
C VAL A 73 -0.63 -0.21 -15.09
N ILE A 74 0.21 0.57 -15.78
CA ILE A 74 0.92 1.71 -15.20
C ILE A 74 0.19 2.98 -15.62
N SER A 75 -0.69 3.50 -14.76
CA SER A 75 -1.41 4.74 -15.06
C SER A 75 -0.48 5.96 -15.09
N ASN A 76 0.49 6.04 -14.17
CA ASN A 76 1.44 7.16 -14.05
C ASN A 76 0.75 8.54 -14.13
N ASN A 77 -0.10 8.83 -13.14
CA ASN A 77 -0.90 10.04 -13.05
C ASN A 77 -0.16 11.20 -12.36
N ASP A 78 1.17 11.13 -12.28
CA ASP A 78 2.05 12.14 -11.65
C ASP A 78 1.74 12.47 -10.18
N ASP A 79 1.14 11.52 -9.45
CA ASP A 79 0.68 11.68 -8.07
C ASP A 79 1.17 10.55 -7.16
N ARG A 80 2.30 9.93 -7.54
CA ARG A 80 2.82 8.70 -6.97
C ARG A 80 3.03 8.77 -5.45
N ASP A 81 3.52 9.89 -4.93
CA ASP A 81 3.78 10.03 -3.49
C ASP A 81 2.45 10.11 -2.70
N PHE A 82 1.41 10.75 -3.25
CA PHE A 82 0.05 10.71 -2.68
C PHE A 82 -0.53 9.30 -2.71
N VAL A 83 -0.35 8.59 -3.83
CA VAL A 83 -0.81 7.20 -3.97
C VAL A 83 -0.15 6.32 -2.93
N LEU A 84 1.18 6.40 -2.76
CA LEU A 84 1.90 5.60 -1.76
C LEU A 84 1.48 5.95 -0.33
N ALA A 85 1.35 7.25 -0.04
CA ALA A 85 0.88 7.72 1.26
C ALA A 85 -0.55 7.20 1.57
N THR A 86 -1.41 7.16 0.55
CA THR A 86 -2.76 6.61 0.65
C THR A 86 -2.71 5.11 0.90
N VAL A 87 -1.89 4.35 0.16
CA VAL A 87 -1.74 2.90 0.36
C VAL A 87 -1.28 2.58 1.79
N ALA A 88 -0.24 3.24 2.30
CA ALA A 88 0.19 3.00 3.68
C ALA A 88 -0.89 3.39 4.71
N SER A 89 -1.68 4.43 4.44
CA SER A 89 -2.82 4.79 5.29
C SER A 89 -3.90 3.69 5.33
N THR A 90 -4.07 2.94 4.23
CA THR A 90 -4.94 1.76 4.26
C THR A 90 -4.36 0.62 5.09
N ILE A 91 -3.02 0.47 5.15
CA ILE A 91 -2.37 -0.52 6.03
C ILE A 91 -2.67 -0.17 7.49
N HIS A 92 -2.56 1.10 7.89
CA HIS A 92 -2.97 1.53 9.24
C HIS A 92 -4.43 1.18 9.52
N SER A 93 -5.35 1.57 8.62
CA SER A 93 -6.78 1.30 8.79
C SER A 93 -7.08 -0.21 8.86
N PHE A 94 -6.35 -1.04 8.11
CA PHE A 94 -6.46 -2.49 8.15
C PHE A 94 -5.96 -3.04 9.49
N CYS A 95 -4.80 -2.57 9.96
CA CYS A 95 -4.24 -2.98 11.23
C CYS A 95 -5.06 -2.53 12.44
N ASP A 96 -5.75 -1.39 12.37
CA ASP A 96 -6.70 -0.96 13.41
C ASP A 96 -7.86 -1.96 13.57
N ARG A 97 -8.25 -2.65 12.49
CA ARG A 97 -9.31 -3.64 12.50
C ARG A 97 -8.83 -5.05 12.88
N TYR A 98 -7.67 -5.47 12.37
CA TYR A 98 -7.19 -6.85 12.43
C TYR A 98 -5.93 -7.06 13.28
N GLY A 99 -5.44 -6.00 13.94
CA GLY A 99 -4.17 -6.00 14.68
C GLY A 99 -2.96 -5.75 13.77
N ASN A 100 -1.78 -5.61 14.36
CA ASN A 100 -0.52 -5.35 13.66
C ASN A 100 0.00 -6.61 12.90
N GLN A 101 -0.79 -7.08 11.93
CA GLN A 101 -0.48 -8.24 11.09
C GLN A 101 0.65 -7.95 10.11
N LEU A 102 1.29 -9.02 9.62
CA LEU A 102 2.26 -8.96 8.54
C LEU A 102 1.55 -8.75 7.20
N VAL A 103 2.02 -7.78 6.42
CA VAL A 103 1.49 -7.47 5.09
C VAL A 103 2.58 -7.66 4.05
N TYR A 104 2.38 -8.60 3.12
CA TYR A 104 3.26 -8.86 1.99
C TYR A 104 2.79 -8.09 0.75
N VAL A 105 3.75 -7.47 0.05
CA VAL A 105 3.53 -6.71 -1.17
C VAL A 105 4.51 -7.21 -2.23
N THR A 106 4.00 -7.63 -3.37
CA THR A 106 4.80 -7.88 -4.57
C THR A 106 4.13 -7.31 -5.80
N GLY A 107 4.92 -6.98 -6.82
CA GLY A 107 4.38 -6.56 -8.11
C GLY A 107 3.94 -7.77 -8.93
N SER A 108 2.94 -7.58 -9.80
CA SER A 108 2.54 -8.60 -10.78
C SER A 108 3.62 -8.93 -11.82
N SER A 109 4.73 -8.18 -11.83
CA SER A 109 5.94 -8.47 -12.59
C SER A 109 7.18 -7.96 -11.85
N ALA A 110 8.36 -8.48 -12.20
CA ALA A 110 9.63 -8.01 -11.64
C ALA A 110 9.82 -6.49 -11.80
N SER A 111 9.39 -5.93 -12.93
CA SER A 111 9.43 -4.48 -13.17
C SER A 111 8.54 -3.69 -12.19
N ARG A 112 7.36 -4.23 -11.83
CA ARG A 112 6.49 -3.60 -10.83
C ARG A 112 7.05 -3.73 -9.42
N THR A 113 7.61 -4.90 -9.07
CA THR A 113 8.32 -5.07 -7.79
C THR A 113 9.47 -4.07 -7.68
N ARG A 114 10.24 -3.88 -8.75
CA ARG A 114 11.31 -2.87 -8.80
C ARG A 114 10.78 -1.45 -8.64
N LEU A 115 9.64 -1.11 -9.26
CA LEU A 115 9.01 0.20 -9.08
C LEU A 115 8.59 0.44 -7.63
N TYR A 116 7.99 -0.56 -6.97
CA TYR A 116 7.68 -0.49 -5.54
C TYR A 116 8.92 -0.27 -4.71
N GLN A 117 10.00 -1.01 -5.00
CA GLN A 117 11.26 -0.84 -4.32
C GLN A 117 11.82 0.59 -4.42
N ILE A 118 11.78 1.18 -5.61
CA ILE A 118 12.24 2.56 -5.85
C ILE A 118 11.40 3.55 -5.02
N ASN A 119 10.09 3.32 -4.95
CA ASN A 119 9.18 4.18 -4.20
C ASN A 119 9.40 4.07 -2.68
N ILE A 120 9.54 2.84 -2.18
CA ILE A 120 9.87 2.55 -0.78
C ILE A 120 11.21 3.18 -0.42
N ALA A 121 12.24 2.99 -1.24
CA ALA A 121 13.58 3.54 -0.99
C ALA A 121 13.58 5.08 -0.91
N ARG A 122 12.79 5.74 -1.77
CA ARG A 122 12.70 7.22 -1.82
C ARG A 122 11.97 7.78 -0.61
N LEU A 123 10.92 7.10 -0.14
CA LEU A 123 10.11 7.53 1.01
C LEU A 123 10.43 6.73 2.27
N TYR A 124 11.65 6.16 2.34
CA TYR A 124 12.00 5.21 3.39
C TYR A 124 12.01 5.88 4.76
N ASP A 125 12.51 7.11 4.86
CA ASP A 125 12.61 7.81 6.14
C ASP A 125 11.21 8.13 6.69
N GLU A 126 10.24 8.43 5.82
CA GLU A 126 8.84 8.63 6.19
C GLU A 126 8.12 7.33 6.53
N ILE A 127 8.24 6.28 5.71
CA ILE A 127 7.53 5.01 5.92
C ILE A 127 8.10 4.27 7.14
N SER A 128 9.43 4.30 7.32
CA SER A 128 10.10 3.61 8.43
C SER A 128 9.81 4.23 9.79
N ALA A 129 9.21 5.43 9.86
CA ALA A 129 8.72 5.98 11.12
C ALA A 129 7.62 5.09 11.74
N ASP A 130 6.73 4.56 10.89
CA ASP A 130 5.52 3.84 11.31
C ASP A 130 5.58 2.33 11.04
N PHE A 131 6.51 1.89 10.17
CA PHE A 131 6.59 0.50 9.72
C PHE A 131 8.00 -0.08 9.84
N ASP A 132 8.07 -1.36 10.21
CA ASP A 132 9.21 -2.20 9.90
C ASP A 132 9.05 -2.71 8.46
N ILE A 133 10.10 -2.53 7.65
CA ILE A 133 10.11 -2.93 6.24
C ILE A 133 11.20 -3.98 6.05
N TYR A 134 10.80 -5.12 5.49
CA TYR A 134 11.69 -6.21 5.12
C TYR A 134 11.59 -6.46 3.62
N GLY A 135 12.71 -6.87 3.02
CA GLY A 135 12.77 -7.31 1.64
C GLY A 135 12.90 -8.82 1.55
N ASP A 136 12.16 -9.41 0.62
CA ASP A 136 12.24 -10.82 0.27
C ASP A 136 13.25 -11.01 -0.87
N THR A 137 14.35 -11.70 -0.62
CA THR A 137 15.37 -11.98 -1.64
C THR A 137 15.03 -13.20 -2.51
N GLY A 138 13.99 -13.95 -2.13
CA GLY A 138 13.63 -15.27 -2.66
C GLY A 138 14.23 -16.43 -1.87
N THR A 139 15.25 -16.17 -1.04
CA THR A 139 15.83 -17.17 -0.14
C THR A 139 15.59 -16.84 1.33
N GLU A 140 15.46 -15.56 1.65
CA GLU A 140 15.29 -15.07 3.01
C GLU A 140 14.53 -13.74 3.05
N ILE A 141 13.95 -13.45 4.22
CA ILE A 141 13.37 -12.16 4.56
C ILE A 141 14.38 -11.39 5.40
N VAL A 142 14.90 -10.29 4.87
CA VAL A 142 15.92 -9.45 5.51
C VAL A 142 15.42 -8.03 5.71
N SER A 143 16.01 -7.26 6.62
CA SER A 143 15.71 -5.84 6.72
C SER A 143 15.89 -5.14 5.37
N PHE A 144 14.98 -4.24 5.03
CA PHE A 144 15.05 -3.52 3.77
C PHE A 144 16.29 -2.63 3.73
N GLU A 145 17.06 -2.74 2.65
CA GLU A 145 18.20 -1.89 2.35
C GLU A 145 18.05 -1.26 0.96
N ARG A 146 18.52 -0.01 0.84
CA ARG A 146 18.59 0.68 -0.46
C ARG A 146 19.60 -0.07 -1.35
N ASN A 147 19.31 -0.16 -2.65
CA ASN A 147 20.17 -0.79 -3.67
C ASN A 147 20.31 -2.33 -3.62
N VAL A 148 19.48 -3.05 -2.88
CA VAL A 148 19.40 -4.54 -2.92
C VAL A 148 18.19 -4.98 -3.73
N ASN A 149 18.31 -5.95 -4.66
CA ASN A 149 17.14 -6.40 -5.43
C ASN A 149 16.27 -7.36 -4.62
N TYR A 150 14.96 -7.13 -4.61
CA TYR A 150 13.97 -7.94 -3.88
C TYR A 150 12.87 -8.47 -4.82
N GLN A 151 12.29 -9.62 -4.46
CA GLN A 151 11.15 -10.26 -5.12
C GLN A 151 9.80 -9.80 -4.52
N GLY A 152 9.83 -9.25 -3.31
CA GLY A 152 8.68 -8.68 -2.62
C GLY A 152 9.10 -7.99 -1.34
N PHE A 153 8.12 -7.48 -0.60
CA PHE A 153 8.31 -6.72 0.63
C PHE A 153 7.35 -7.23 1.69
N LEU A 154 7.85 -7.39 2.91
CA LEU A 154 7.03 -7.65 4.08
C LEU A 154 7.02 -6.40 4.95
N VAL A 155 5.84 -5.95 5.34
CA VAL A 155 5.63 -4.72 6.10
C VAL A 155 4.89 -5.04 7.39
N ARG A 156 5.35 -4.49 8.51
CA ARG A 156 4.70 -4.61 9.81
C ARG A 156 4.55 -3.23 10.45
N ARG A 157 3.35 -2.89 10.90
CA ARG A 157 3.12 -1.65 11.66
C ARG A 157 3.77 -1.73 13.04
N LYS A 158 4.44 -0.66 13.47
CA LYS A 158 5.04 -0.53 14.81
C LYS A 158 4.00 -0.36 15.91
#